data_AF-A0A257JAG7-F1
#
_entry.id   AF-A0A257JAG7-F1
#
_cell.length_a   1.000
_cell.length_b   1.000
_cell.length_c   1.000
_cell.angle_alpha   90.00
_cell.angle_beta   90.00
_cell.angle_gamma   90.00
#
_symmetry.space_group_name_H-M   'P 1'
#
loop_
_entity.id
_entity.type
_entity.pdbx_description
1 polymer ?
#
loop_
_entity_poly.entity_id
_entity_poly.type
_entity_poly.pdbx_seq_one_letter_code
_entity_poly.pdbx_strand_id
1 'polypeptide(L)'
;AWPAVAEACGLYQGPGLPVFAAHSFGGFPLMNLAARHGERVARAVIIDTPLRPPSAADAKRRHRADGLRSAKVYASLADALKRFRLLPPQACAHPFIADVIARRGLKQVVGPDGQPGWVWRFDPFLFCHFSFGRPYRDLRAAQCPIPLVRGGRSRLIAHELFAHAVALAPAGTQ
;
A
#
# COMPACT_ATOMS: atom_id res chain seq x y z
N ALA A 1 2.38 2.74 14.30
CA ALA A 1 2.01 3.82 13.36
C ALA A 1 3.27 4.60 12.95
N TRP A 2 3.29 5.24 11.78
CA TRP A 2 4.47 5.97 11.26
C TRP A 2 5.13 6.93 12.26
N PRO A 3 4.39 7.74 13.05
CA PRO A 3 5.02 8.60 14.06
C PRO A 3 5.79 7.83 15.12
N ALA A 4 5.26 6.72 15.61
CA ALA A 4 5.95 5.88 16.59
C ALA A 4 7.23 5.26 16.00
N VAL A 5 7.21 4.86 14.73
CA VAL A 5 8.41 4.35 14.04
C VAL A 5 9.44 5.46 13.86
N ALA A 6 9.00 6.65 13.44
CA ALA A 6 9.89 7.80 13.29
C ALA A 6 10.54 8.20 14.61
N GLU A 7 9.79 8.13 15.71
CA GLU A 7 10.30 8.38 17.06
C GLU A 7 11.30 7.31 17.51
N ALA A 8 10.96 6.03 17.34
CA ALA A 8 11.85 4.92 17.66
C ALA A 8 13.15 4.91 16.83
N CYS A 9 13.10 5.41 15.60
CA CYS A 9 14.27 5.56 14.73
C CYS A 9 15.01 6.91 14.92
N GLY A 10 14.59 7.75 15.86
CA GLY A 10 15.21 9.05 16.12
C GLY A 10 15.03 10.08 14.99
N LEU A 11 14.11 9.89 14.06
CA LEU A 11 13.92 10.78 12.91
C LEU A 11 13.52 12.21 13.31
N TYR A 12 12.83 12.38 14.45
CA TYR A 12 12.47 13.69 14.98
C TYR A 12 13.64 14.44 15.66
N GLN A 13 14.78 13.77 15.87
CA GLN A 13 15.97 14.40 16.43
C GLN A 13 16.82 15.11 15.35
N GLY A 14 16.45 14.92 14.07
CA GLY A 14 17.08 15.63 12.96
C GLY A 14 16.71 17.11 12.88
N PRO A 15 17.32 17.87 11.95
CA PRO A 15 17.13 19.32 11.82
C PRO A 15 15.73 19.74 11.31
N GLY A 16 14.84 18.78 11.02
CA GLY A 16 13.50 19.06 10.52
C GLY A 16 12.59 17.85 10.67
N LEU A 17 11.30 18.06 10.39
CA LEU A 17 10.31 17.00 10.44
C LEU A 17 10.56 15.94 9.35
N PRO A 18 10.21 14.66 9.61
CA PRO A 18 10.41 13.59 8.64
C PRO A 18 9.50 13.74 7.40
N VAL A 19 10.00 13.24 6.28
CA VAL A 19 9.23 13.03 5.06
C VAL A 19 8.82 11.56 4.99
N PHE A 20 7.54 11.31 4.75
CA PHE A 20 7.02 9.96 4.55
C PHE A 20 6.57 9.77 3.11
N ALA A 21 6.91 8.63 2.53
CA ALA A 21 6.45 8.25 1.20
C ALA A 21 5.69 6.92 1.27
N ALA A 22 4.58 6.84 0.56
CA ALA A 22 3.81 5.61 0.48
C ALA A 22 3.27 5.38 -0.93
N HIS A 23 3.32 4.12 -1.35
CA HIS A 23 2.89 3.67 -2.66
C HIS A 23 1.57 2.90 -2.58
N SER A 24 0.69 3.13 -3.57
CA SER A 24 -0.55 2.39 -3.78
C SER A 24 -1.39 2.31 -2.51
N PHE A 25 -1.61 1.13 -1.95
CA PHE A 25 -2.35 0.94 -0.70
C PHE A 25 -1.81 1.77 0.47
N GLY A 26 -0.49 1.95 0.58
CA GLY A 26 0.11 2.71 1.68
C GLY A 26 -0.29 4.19 1.70
N GLY A 27 -0.75 4.74 0.58
CA GLY A 27 -1.18 6.14 0.54
C GLY A 27 -2.44 6.41 1.37
N PHE A 28 -3.34 5.42 1.53
CA PHE A 28 -4.55 5.60 2.35
C PHE A 28 -4.23 5.91 3.82
N PRO A 29 -3.46 5.07 4.54
CA PRO A 29 -3.07 5.39 5.92
C PRO A 29 -2.14 6.61 6.00
N LEU A 30 -1.32 6.89 4.97
CA LEU A 30 -0.45 8.07 4.98
C LEU A 30 -1.25 9.39 4.83
N MET A 31 -2.28 9.43 4.00
CA MET A 31 -3.19 10.59 3.94
C MET A 31 -3.94 10.77 5.26
N ASN A 32 -4.37 9.67 5.89
CA ASN A 32 -4.99 9.74 7.21
C ASN A 32 -4.02 10.31 8.27
N LEU A 33 -2.75 9.92 8.21
CA LEU A 33 -1.70 10.50 9.04
C LEU A 33 -1.55 12.00 8.78
N ALA A 34 -1.42 12.42 7.51
CA ALA A 34 -1.28 13.82 7.14
C ALA A 34 -2.47 14.68 7.59
N ALA A 35 -3.69 14.12 7.55
CA ALA A 35 -4.91 14.78 8.00
C ALA A 35 -5.00 14.96 9.52
N ARG A 36 -4.41 14.05 10.31
CA ARG A 36 -4.57 14.01 11.77
C ARG A 36 -3.34 14.47 12.55
N HIS A 37 -2.17 14.31 11.96
CA HIS A 37 -0.85 14.49 12.58
C HIS A 37 0.13 15.16 11.60
N GLY A 38 -0.37 15.94 10.64
CA GLY A 38 0.46 16.60 9.62
C GLY A 38 1.45 17.60 10.20
N GLU A 39 1.18 18.16 11.38
CA GLU A 39 2.10 19.02 12.13
C GLU A 39 3.42 18.33 12.51
N ARG A 40 3.45 16.99 12.50
CA ARG A 40 4.65 16.17 12.74
C ARG A 40 5.29 15.68 11.44
N VAL A 41 4.86 16.16 10.29
CA VAL A 41 5.28 15.64 8.98
C VAL A 41 5.73 16.79 8.10
N ALA A 42 6.97 16.75 7.61
CA ALA A 42 7.42 17.76 6.65
C ALA A 42 6.66 17.63 5.32
N ARG A 43 6.52 16.40 4.80
CA ARG A 43 5.77 16.08 3.58
C ARG A 43 5.26 14.65 3.60
N ALA A 44 4.08 14.41 3.04
CA ALA A 44 3.51 13.09 2.83
C ALA A 44 3.40 12.79 1.31
N VAL A 45 4.38 12.09 0.76
CA VAL A 45 4.46 11.77 -0.68
C VAL A 45 3.57 10.57 -1.00
N ILE A 46 2.58 10.78 -1.87
CA ILE A 46 1.61 9.76 -2.26
C ILE A 46 1.90 9.30 -3.69
N ILE A 47 2.23 8.02 -3.85
CA ILE A 47 2.71 7.45 -5.11
C ILE A 47 1.69 6.44 -5.63
N ASP A 48 1.07 6.73 -6.76
CA ASP A 48 0.17 5.83 -7.50
C ASP A 48 -0.95 5.22 -6.63
N THR A 49 -1.45 5.98 -5.65
CA THR A 49 -2.61 5.63 -4.83
C THR A 49 -3.93 6.05 -5.52
N PRO A 50 -4.88 5.13 -5.75
CA PRO A 50 -6.17 5.49 -6.33
C PRO A 50 -7.01 6.25 -5.29
N LEU A 51 -7.13 7.57 -5.46
CA LEU A 51 -7.82 8.49 -4.54
C LEU A 51 -9.35 8.41 -4.59
N ARG A 52 -9.87 7.25 -5.00
CA ARG A 52 -11.30 6.93 -4.96
C ARG A 52 -11.52 5.72 -4.05
N PRO A 53 -12.63 5.68 -3.30
CA PRO A 53 -13.03 4.43 -2.66
C PRO A 53 -13.18 3.34 -3.73
N PRO A 54 -12.89 2.06 -3.41
CA PRO A 54 -13.12 0.95 -4.32
C PRO A 54 -14.59 0.98 -4.79
N SER A 55 -14.83 0.71 -6.07
CA SER A 55 -16.21 0.55 -6.58
C SER A 55 -16.93 -0.56 -5.81
N ALA A 56 -18.27 -0.61 -5.86
CA ALA A 56 -19.02 -1.72 -5.26
C ALA A 56 -18.54 -3.10 -5.79
N ALA A 57 -18.10 -3.17 -7.05
CA ALA A 57 -17.49 -4.36 -7.65
C ALA A 57 -16.09 -4.65 -7.09
N ASP A 58 -15.24 -3.64 -6.92
CA ASP A 58 -13.91 -3.78 -6.31
C ASP A 58 -14.02 -4.20 -4.84
N ALA A 59 -14.95 -3.59 -4.10
CA ALA A 59 -15.28 -3.92 -2.73
C ALA A 59 -15.78 -5.37 -2.66
N LYS A 60 -16.76 -5.77 -3.48
CA LYS A 60 -17.24 -7.16 -3.54
C LYS A 60 -16.13 -8.16 -3.89
N ARG A 61 -15.18 -7.81 -4.77
CA ARG A 61 -14.02 -8.67 -5.11
C ARG A 61 -13.02 -8.79 -3.96
N ARG A 62 -12.81 -7.71 -3.19
CA ARG A 62 -11.93 -7.67 -2.01
C ARG A 62 -12.59 -8.29 -0.77
N HIS A 63 -13.91 -8.24 -0.68
CA HIS A 63 -14.77 -8.79 0.36
C HIS A 63 -15.43 -10.12 -0.03
N ARG A 64 -14.94 -10.85 -1.06
CA ARG A 64 -15.34 -12.25 -1.23
C ARG A 64 -14.74 -13.05 -0.08
N ALA A 65 -15.40 -12.97 1.07
CA ALA A 65 -15.19 -13.82 2.24
C ALA A 65 -15.50 -15.28 1.90
N ASP A 66 -16.42 -15.49 0.94
CA ASP A 66 -16.78 -16.79 0.38
C ASP A 66 -15.61 -17.37 -0.44
N GLY A 67 -14.64 -17.96 0.26
CA GLY A 67 -13.46 -18.60 -0.32
C GLY A 67 -12.10 -18.19 0.28
N LEU A 68 -12.06 -17.31 1.29
CA LEU A 68 -10.83 -17.01 2.03
C LEU A 68 -10.43 -18.22 2.89
N ARG A 69 -9.69 -19.15 2.28
CA ARG A 69 -9.05 -20.27 2.97
C ARG A 69 -7.81 -19.77 3.71
N SER A 70 -7.40 -20.49 4.75
CA SER A 70 -6.08 -20.32 5.36
C SER A 70 -5.00 -20.25 4.27
N ALA A 71 -3.94 -19.47 4.51
CA ALA A 71 -2.89 -19.25 3.51
C ALA A 71 -2.40 -20.59 2.96
N LYS A 72 -2.53 -20.78 1.64
CA LYS A 72 -2.12 -22.01 0.97
C LYS A 72 -0.65 -22.31 1.30
N VAL A 73 -0.40 -23.52 1.82
CA VAL A 73 0.94 -24.06 2.01
C VAL A 73 1.43 -24.67 0.69
N TYR A 74 2.62 -24.27 0.27
CA TYR A 74 3.31 -24.80 -0.90
C TYR A 74 4.43 -25.74 -0.44
N ALA A 75 4.59 -26.88 -1.11
CA ALA A 75 5.64 -27.85 -0.78
C ALA A 75 7.05 -27.29 -0.96
N SER A 76 7.24 -26.34 -1.90
CA SER A 76 8.54 -25.74 -2.17
C SER A 76 8.45 -24.22 -2.41
N LEU A 77 9.57 -23.54 -2.19
CA LEU A 77 9.74 -22.12 -2.54
C LEU A 77 9.47 -21.90 -4.03
N ALA A 78 9.99 -22.78 -4.90
CA ALA A 78 9.81 -22.69 -6.33
C ALA A 78 8.32 -22.75 -6.74
N ASP A 79 7.53 -23.61 -6.11
CA ASP A 79 6.09 -23.72 -6.41
C ASP A 79 5.31 -22.50 -5.94
N ALA A 80 5.70 -21.90 -4.82
CA ALA A 80 5.14 -20.64 -4.37
C ALA A 80 5.47 -19.49 -5.34
N LEU A 81 6.73 -19.38 -5.76
CA LEU A 81 7.20 -18.34 -6.68
C LEU A 81 6.50 -18.41 -8.05
N LYS A 82 6.20 -19.61 -8.56
CA LYS A 82 5.39 -19.79 -9.79
C LYS A 82 4.02 -19.11 -9.72
N ARG A 83 3.49 -18.83 -8.52
CA ARG A 83 2.21 -18.14 -8.29
C ARG A 83 2.34 -16.63 -8.12
N PHE A 84 3.54 -16.08 -8.00
CA PHE A 84 3.73 -14.64 -7.85
C PHE A 84 3.25 -13.90 -9.10
N ARG A 85 2.36 -12.92 -8.93
CA ARG A 85 1.83 -12.09 -10.01
C ARG A 85 1.75 -10.64 -9.53
N LEU A 86 2.14 -9.70 -10.39
CA LEU A 86 1.88 -8.29 -10.15
C LEU A 86 0.39 -8.02 -10.33
N LEU A 87 -0.17 -7.21 -9.43
CA LEU A 87 -1.56 -6.78 -9.49
C LEU A 87 -1.61 -5.25 -9.47
N PRO A 88 -2.11 -4.58 -10.52
CA PRO A 88 -2.61 -5.16 -11.78
C PRO A 88 -1.52 -5.84 -12.61
N PRO A 89 -1.87 -6.77 -13.53
CA PRO A 89 -0.91 -7.38 -14.44
C PRO A 89 -0.20 -6.33 -15.29
N GLN A 90 1.13 -6.35 -15.26
CA GLN A 90 2.00 -5.43 -15.97
C GLN A 90 3.38 -6.06 -16.20
N ALA A 91 4.10 -5.58 -17.22
CA ALA A 91 5.49 -5.98 -17.43
C ALA A 91 6.38 -5.41 -16.33
N CYS A 92 7.48 -6.12 -16.02
CA CYS A 92 8.52 -5.64 -15.13
C CYS A 92 9.83 -5.61 -15.91
N ALA A 93 10.33 -4.39 -16.20
CA ALA A 93 11.60 -4.20 -16.90
C ALA A 93 12.80 -4.78 -16.11
N HIS A 94 12.64 -4.96 -14.81
CA HIS A 94 13.68 -5.44 -13.90
C HIS A 94 13.20 -6.68 -13.13
N PRO A 95 13.23 -7.87 -13.76
CA PRO A 95 12.71 -9.10 -13.14
C PRO A 95 13.35 -9.45 -11.79
N PHE A 96 14.61 -9.05 -11.57
CA PHE A 96 15.31 -9.24 -10.30
C PHE A 96 14.63 -8.52 -9.12
N ILE A 97 14.00 -7.36 -9.36
CA ILE A 97 13.23 -6.64 -8.32
C ILE A 97 11.99 -7.45 -7.95
N ALA A 98 11.27 -7.96 -8.94
CA ALA A 98 10.09 -8.79 -8.73
C ALA A 98 10.43 -10.08 -7.97
N ASP A 99 11.57 -10.71 -8.29
CA ASP A 99 12.05 -11.91 -7.59
C ASP A 99 12.39 -11.62 -6.12
N VAL A 100 13.09 -10.52 -5.82
CA VAL A 100 13.39 -10.13 -4.44
C VAL A 100 12.11 -9.87 -3.63
N ILE A 101 11.13 -9.17 -4.22
CA ILE A 101 9.83 -8.93 -3.57
C ILE A 101 9.11 -10.25 -3.30
N ALA A 102 9.05 -11.14 -4.29
CA ALA A 102 8.40 -12.44 -4.18
C ALA A 102 9.03 -13.29 -3.06
N ARG A 103 10.36 -13.40 -3.02
CA ARG A 103 11.08 -14.18 -2.00
C ARG A 103 10.91 -13.60 -0.60
N ARG A 104 10.99 -12.27 -0.45
CA ARG A 104 10.79 -11.61 0.85
C ARG A 104 9.34 -11.72 1.34
N GLY A 105 8.39 -11.86 0.41
CA GLY A 105 6.99 -12.12 0.69
C GLY A 105 6.69 -13.54 1.16
N LEU A 106 7.66 -14.46 1.25
CA LEU A 106 7.44 -15.86 1.62
C LEU A 106 8.13 -16.22 2.94
N LYS A 107 7.53 -17.10 3.73
CA LYS A 107 8.14 -17.69 4.93
C LYS A 107 7.98 -19.21 4.94
N GLN A 108 8.93 -19.88 5.57
CA GLN A 108 8.81 -21.29 5.91
C GLN A 108 7.84 -21.49 7.06
N VAL A 109 7.09 -22.59 7.02
CA VAL A 109 6.15 -23.05 8.06
C VAL A 109 6.14 -24.57 8.10
N VAL A 110 5.57 -25.14 9.16
CA VAL A 110 5.18 -26.55 9.20
C VAL A 110 3.74 -26.65 8.69
N GLY A 111 3.50 -27.49 7.70
CA GLY A 111 2.20 -27.72 7.09
C GLY A 111 1.26 -28.55 7.98
N PRO A 112 -0.03 -28.65 7.62
CA PRO A 112 -1.01 -29.46 8.36
C PRO A 112 -0.66 -30.96 8.38
N ASP A 113 0.15 -31.41 7.43
CA ASP A 113 0.70 -32.76 7.29
C ASP A 113 2.00 -32.97 8.09
N GLY A 114 2.43 -31.97 8.86
CA GLY A 114 3.68 -32.00 9.64
C GLY A 114 4.94 -31.75 8.81
N GLN A 115 4.83 -31.49 7.50
CA GLN A 115 5.99 -31.32 6.63
C GLN A 115 6.41 -29.86 6.49
N PRO A 116 7.71 -29.56 6.23
CA PRO A 116 8.14 -28.22 5.91
C PRO A 116 7.45 -27.70 4.63
N GLY A 117 6.98 -26.46 4.68
CA GLY A 117 6.31 -25.81 3.56
C GLY A 117 6.52 -24.31 3.54
N TRP A 118 5.92 -23.66 2.56
CA TRP A 118 6.05 -22.22 2.32
C TRP A 118 4.69 -21.55 2.25
N VAL A 119 4.56 -20.37 2.86
CA VAL A 119 3.35 -19.54 2.78
C VAL A 119 3.69 -18.10 2.46
N TRP A 120 2.78 -17.41 1.78
CA TRP A 120 2.86 -15.97 1.60
C TRP A 120 2.64 -15.26 2.94
N ARG A 121 3.52 -14.30 3.26
CA ARG A 121 3.44 -13.39 4.41
C ARG A 121 2.39 -12.31 4.16
N PHE A 122 1.17 -12.74 3.90
CA PHE A 122 0.03 -11.86 3.68
C PHE A 122 -1.13 -12.37 4.51
N ASP A 123 -1.82 -11.44 5.19
CA ASP A 123 -3.06 -11.76 5.90
C ASP A 123 -4.21 -11.82 4.89
N PRO A 124 -4.77 -13.02 4.61
CA PRO A 124 -5.90 -13.15 3.68
C PRO A 124 -7.13 -12.36 4.14
N PHE A 125 -7.24 -12.04 5.44
CA PHE A 125 -8.36 -11.33 6.03
C PHE A 125 -8.15 -9.82 6.14
N LEU A 126 -7.01 -9.28 5.68
CA LEU A 126 -6.65 -7.87 5.81
C LEU A 126 -7.80 -6.93 5.41
N PHE A 127 -8.44 -7.20 4.27
CA PHE A 127 -9.49 -6.34 3.73
C PHE A 127 -10.87 -6.55 4.36
N CYS A 128 -11.09 -7.62 5.13
CA CYS A 128 -12.36 -7.82 5.85
C CYS A 128 -12.58 -6.76 6.93
N HIS A 129 -11.48 -6.30 7.54
CA HIS A 129 -11.52 -5.34 8.64
C HIS A 129 -10.93 -3.97 8.26
N PHE A 130 -10.50 -3.79 7.01
CA PHE A 130 -9.90 -2.54 6.56
C PHE A 130 -10.93 -1.56 6.02
N SER A 131 -10.95 -0.35 6.57
CA SER A 131 -11.67 0.78 6.00
C SER A 131 -10.70 1.67 5.21
N PHE A 132 -10.99 1.88 3.92
CA PHE A 132 -10.22 2.77 3.05
C PHE A 132 -10.39 4.27 3.40
N GLY A 133 -11.17 4.60 4.43
CA GLY A 133 -11.41 5.97 4.84
C GLY A 133 -12.17 6.77 3.79
N ARG A 134 -11.93 8.08 3.74
CA ARG A 134 -12.51 8.98 2.74
C ARG A 134 -11.37 9.72 2.03
N PRO A 135 -10.72 9.13 1.02
CA PRO A 135 -9.46 9.60 0.45
C PRO A 135 -9.43 11.09 0.11
N TYR A 136 -10.44 11.61 -0.60
CA TYR A 136 -10.52 13.04 -0.92
C TYR A 136 -10.74 13.95 0.29
N ARG A 137 -11.48 13.48 1.30
CA ARG A 137 -11.66 14.25 2.53
C ARG A 137 -10.34 14.32 3.29
N ASP A 138 -9.66 13.20 3.40
CA ASP A 138 -8.41 13.10 4.14
C ASP A 138 -7.29 13.89 3.40
N LEU A 139 -7.27 13.87 2.05
CA LEU A 139 -6.42 14.74 1.24
C LEU A 139 -6.67 16.23 1.51
N ARG A 140 -7.93 16.68 1.49
CA ARG A 140 -8.30 18.08 1.77
C ARG A 140 -7.98 18.51 3.20
N ALA A 141 -8.09 17.59 4.15
CA ALA A 141 -7.87 17.86 5.57
C ALA A 141 -6.38 17.79 5.97
N ALA A 142 -5.49 17.50 5.03
CA ALA A 142 -4.07 17.38 5.32
C ALA A 142 -3.47 18.67 5.86
N GLN A 143 -2.70 18.52 6.94
CA GLN A 143 -2.06 19.63 7.65
C GLN A 143 -0.59 19.81 7.25
N CYS A 144 -0.14 19.10 6.22
CA CYS A 144 1.18 19.21 5.62
C CYS A 144 1.10 19.08 4.09
N PRO A 145 2.14 19.50 3.35
CA PRO A 145 2.20 19.30 1.90
C PRO A 145 2.12 17.82 1.50
N ILE A 146 1.31 17.51 0.49
CA ILE A 146 1.13 16.13 -0.02
C ILE A 146 1.53 16.05 -1.49
N PRO A 147 2.82 15.91 -1.84
CA PRO A 147 3.21 15.69 -3.23
C PRO A 147 2.53 14.45 -3.82
N LEU A 148 1.92 14.60 -4.99
CA LEU A 148 1.19 13.52 -5.66
C LEU A 148 1.99 13.02 -6.87
N VAL A 149 2.27 11.72 -6.90
CA VAL A 149 3.03 11.10 -7.98
C VAL A 149 2.17 10.07 -8.69
N ARG A 150 1.98 10.24 -10.00
CA ARG A 150 1.29 9.25 -10.85
C ARG A 150 2.30 8.48 -11.69
N GLY A 151 2.14 7.15 -11.76
CA GLY A 151 2.87 6.37 -12.76
C GLY A 151 2.44 6.76 -14.17
N GLY A 152 3.38 7.11 -15.06
CA GLY A 152 3.04 7.54 -16.43
C GLY A 152 2.17 6.52 -17.20
N ARG A 153 2.37 5.23 -16.92
CA ARG A 153 1.62 4.10 -17.49
C ARG A 153 0.60 3.48 -16.50
N SER A 154 0.23 4.22 -15.46
CA SER A 154 -0.69 3.72 -14.43
C SER A 154 -2.03 3.33 -15.01
N ARG A 155 -2.43 2.07 -14.77
CA ARG A 155 -3.78 1.56 -15.04
C ARG A 155 -4.73 1.77 -13.86
N LEU A 156 -4.20 2.19 -12.71
CA LEU A 156 -4.97 2.41 -11.49
C LEU A 156 -5.50 3.84 -11.41
N ILE A 157 -4.69 4.80 -11.88
CA ILE A 157 -5.02 6.23 -11.83
C ILE A 157 -5.15 6.76 -13.26
N ALA A 158 -6.37 7.07 -13.67
CA ALA A 158 -6.64 7.81 -14.89
C ALA A 158 -6.12 9.24 -14.77
N HIS A 159 -5.77 9.88 -15.89
CA HIS A 159 -5.26 11.25 -15.91
C HIS A 159 -6.24 12.23 -15.25
N GLU A 160 -7.53 12.10 -15.56
CA GLU A 160 -8.61 12.93 -14.99
C GLU A 160 -8.73 12.76 -13.48
N LEU A 161 -8.58 11.52 -12.98
CA LEU A 161 -8.63 11.23 -11.55
C LEU A 161 -7.48 11.91 -10.80
N PHE A 162 -6.30 11.93 -11.43
CA PHE A 162 -5.13 12.60 -10.89
C PHE A 162 -5.29 14.13 -10.92
N ALA A 163 -5.74 14.70 -12.03
CA ALA A 163 -5.99 16.13 -12.16
C ALA A 163 -7.02 16.62 -11.11
N HIS A 164 -8.09 15.84 -10.90
CA HIS A 164 -9.07 16.16 -9.86
C HIS A 164 -8.47 16.13 -8.46
N ALA A 165 -7.60 15.15 -8.16
CA ALA A 165 -6.92 15.10 -6.88
C ALA A 165 -5.98 16.29 -6.64
N VAL A 166 -5.21 16.69 -7.67
CA VAL A 166 -4.34 17.87 -7.60
C VAL A 166 -5.16 19.13 -7.30
N ALA A 167 -6.33 19.29 -7.94
CA ALA A 167 -7.22 20.42 -7.70
C ALA A 167 -7.82 20.47 -6.28
N LEU A 168 -7.85 19.33 -5.57
CA LEU A 168 -8.34 19.22 -4.19
C LEU A 168 -7.24 19.30 -3.14
N ALA A 169 -5.97 19.24 -3.54
CA ALA A 169 -4.86 19.15 -2.61
C ALA A 169 -4.62 20.50 -1.90
N PRO A 170 -4.13 20.49 -0.65
CA PRO A 170 -3.83 21.72 0.08
C PRO A 170 -2.69 22.50 -0.60
N ALA A 171 -2.64 23.81 -0.31
CA ALA A 171 -1.58 24.69 -0.80
C ALA A 171 -0.17 24.12 -0.48
N GLY A 172 0.76 24.25 -1.43
CA GLY A 172 2.11 23.69 -1.32
C GLY A 172 2.24 22.23 -1.79
N THR A 173 1.14 21.60 -2.23
CA THR A 173 1.17 20.33 -2.95
C THR A 173 1.70 20.54 -4.39
N GLN A 174 2.60 19.65 -4.82
CA GLN A 174 3.15 19.57 -6.17
C GLN A 174 2.84 18.21 -6.81
#